data_AF-Q6R5N0-F1
#
_entry.id   AF-Q6R5N0-F1
#
_cell.length_a   1.000
_cell.length_b   1.000
_cell.length_c   1.000
_cell.angle_alpha   90.00
_cell.angle_beta   90.00
_cell.angle_gamma   90.00
#
_symmetry.space_group_name_H-M   'P 1'
#
loop_
_entity.id
_entity.type
_entity.pdbx_description
1 polymer ?
#
loop_
_entity_poly.entity_id
_entity_poly.type
_entity_poly.pdbx_seq_one_letter_code
_entity_poly.pdbx_strand_id
1 'polypeptide(L)'
;STGAVDSSESEVVPPPEIPEETPEESETEDPSGSQAVPEALQHALDAFCVEEGEKACSNGLKAYCNSAMYARKDVGNTTQKTKEWRCYAASEIDFAVSADVCADNCGNITSCNGAVNGVSTSHLTRNPQIEELIKKEEEVYCNQMGASDDRAERPPELGTLPSPGSQNPQSGAEVLGGDCLQRVLDARCIVAFAQLCITDNSMCDVAVARKVGTSWDCYPQSALDLSRSGEGCVDACGNVVLCRGTPTGTAPSGAEDVGLDKLMKELKEATCKMGERATL
;
A
#
# COMPACT_ATOMS: atom_id res chain seq x y z
N SER A 1 -32.65 -69.53 -26.33
CA SER A 1 -31.70 -70.26 -27.21
C SER A 1 -31.93 -69.78 -28.61
N THR A 2 -31.01 -69.14 -29.32
CA THR A 2 -29.53 -69.09 -29.31
C THR A 2 -29.21 -67.94 -30.27
N GLY A 3 -28.23 -67.07 -30.06
CA GLY A 3 -26.83 -67.39 -29.84
C GLY A 3 -26.06 -66.98 -31.11
N ALA A 4 -25.08 -66.11 -30.91
CA ALA A 4 -24.27 -65.39 -31.90
C ALA A 4 -23.33 -66.25 -32.75
N VAL A 5 -22.44 -65.54 -33.49
CA VAL A 5 -21.16 -65.88 -34.17
C VAL A 5 -21.23 -65.99 -35.71
N ASP A 6 -20.27 -65.56 -36.53
CA ASP A 6 -19.03 -64.76 -36.42
C ASP A 6 -18.40 -64.62 -37.85
N SER A 7 -17.63 -63.54 -38.05
CA SER A 7 -16.46 -63.31 -38.94
C SER A 7 -16.41 -63.64 -40.45
N SER A 8 -16.01 -62.62 -41.24
CA SER A 8 -14.77 -62.66 -42.05
C SER A 8 -14.33 -61.27 -42.58
N GLU A 9 -13.33 -60.70 -41.90
CA GLU A 9 -12.13 -59.94 -42.31
C GLU A 9 -11.99 -59.30 -43.73
N SER A 10 -11.61 -58.01 -43.77
CA SER A 10 -10.53 -57.50 -44.64
C SER A 10 -10.10 -56.05 -44.27
N GLU A 11 -8.85 -55.97 -43.81
CA GLU A 11 -7.83 -54.91 -43.94
C GLU A 11 -7.93 -53.52 -43.28
N VAL A 12 -6.75 -53.13 -42.80
CA VAL A 12 -6.35 -52.04 -41.90
C VAL A 12 -5.76 -50.88 -42.69
N VAL A 13 -6.12 -49.63 -42.35
CA VAL A 13 -5.26 -48.43 -42.51
C VAL A 13 -5.57 -47.45 -41.36
N PRO A 14 -4.57 -46.84 -40.68
CA PRO A 14 -4.77 -46.06 -39.45
C PRO A 14 -5.43 -44.69 -39.68
N PRO A 15 -6.00 -44.06 -38.62
CA PRO A 15 -6.60 -42.72 -38.71
C PRO A 15 -5.52 -41.62 -38.85
N PRO A 16 -5.81 -40.54 -39.59
CA PRO A 16 -4.90 -39.39 -39.73
C PRO A 16 -4.94 -38.49 -38.49
N GLU A 17 -3.76 -38.02 -38.08
CA GLU A 17 -3.56 -37.00 -37.04
C GLU A 17 -4.21 -35.67 -37.46
N ILE A 18 -4.92 -35.05 -36.52
CA ILE A 18 -5.60 -33.76 -36.67
C ILE A 18 -4.58 -32.66 -36.32
N PRO A 19 -4.26 -31.70 -37.20
CA PRO A 19 -3.51 -30.51 -36.83
C PRO A 19 -4.43 -29.54 -36.08
N GLU A 20 -4.03 -29.09 -34.89
CA GLU A 20 -4.70 -28.02 -34.14
C GLU A 20 -4.58 -26.69 -34.90
N GLU A 21 -5.74 -26.06 -35.13
CA GLU A 21 -5.85 -24.69 -35.64
C GLU A 21 -5.55 -23.70 -34.51
N THR A 22 -4.58 -22.81 -34.73
CA THR A 22 -4.39 -21.57 -33.99
C THR A 22 -5.26 -20.47 -34.59
N PRO A 23 -6.12 -19.77 -33.82
CA PRO A 23 -6.75 -18.54 -34.28
C PRO A 23 -5.79 -17.36 -34.18
N GLU A 24 -5.74 -16.56 -35.25
CA GLU A 24 -5.04 -15.27 -35.34
C GLU A 24 -5.57 -14.28 -34.29
N GLU A 25 -4.67 -13.74 -33.46
CA GLU A 25 -4.94 -12.61 -32.57
C GLU A 25 -5.05 -11.31 -33.38
N SER A 26 -6.17 -10.59 -33.18
CA SER A 26 -6.29 -9.18 -33.55
C SER A 26 -5.55 -8.33 -32.54
N GLU A 27 -4.63 -7.49 -33.03
CA GLU A 27 -3.91 -6.48 -32.26
C GLU A 27 -4.88 -5.48 -31.62
N THR A 28 -4.88 -5.40 -30.29
CA THR A 28 -5.35 -4.22 -29.55
C THR A 28 -4.44 -3.95 -28.36
N GLU A 29 -3.66 -2.89 -28.55
CA GLU A 29 -3.20 -1.87 -27.60
C GLU A 29 -2.47 -2.29 -26.30
N ASP A 30 -1.24 -1.80 -26.24
CA ASP A 30 -0.34 -1.63 -25.09
C ASP A 30 -0.99 -0.70 -24.03
N PRO A 31 -0.82 -1.00 -22.73
CA PRO A 31 -0.16 0.02 -21.92
C PRO A 31 0.86 -0.58 -20.94
N SER A 32 2.14 -0.38 -21.28
CA SER A 32 3.18 0.25 -20.46
C SER A 32 2.97 0.09 -18.95
N GLY A 33 3.38 -1.06 -18.41
CA GLY A 33 3.54 -1.28 -16.98
C GLY A 33 4.82 -0.61 -16.46
N SER A 34 4.76 0.71 -16.26
CA SER A 34 5.75 1.45 -15.47
C SER A 34 5.69 0.94 -14.02
N GLN A 35 6.78 0.35 -13.54
CA GLN A 35 6.84 -0.23 -12.19
C GLN A 35 6.75 0.88 -11.14
N ALA A 36 5.70 0.78 -10.32
CA ALA A 36 5.31 1.74 -9.30
C ALA A 36 6.35 1.84 -8.17
N VAL A 37 6.86 3.05 -7.95
CA VAL A 37 7.31 3.48 -6.63
C VAL A 37 6.06 3.55 -5.75
N PRO A 38 6.08 3.08 -4.48
CA PRO A 38 4.91 3.14 -3.60
C PRO A 38 4.26 4.53 -3.63
N GLU A 39 2.93 4.56 -3.68
CA GLU A 39 2.12 5.77 -3.79
C GLU A 39 2.14 6.53 -2.45
N ALA A 40 3.27 7.19 -2.16
CA ALA A 40 3.47 8.02 -0.98
C ALA A 40 2.33 9.03 -0.78
N LEU A 41 1.76 9.56 -1.86
CA LEU A 41 0.57 10.40 -1.77
C LEU A 41 -0.63 9.65 -1.20
N GLN A 42 -0.94 8.45 -1.71
CA GLN A 42 -2.04 7.63 -1.21
C GLN A 42 -1.88 7.31 0.28
N HIS A 43 -0.66 7.03 0.74
CA HIS A 43 -0.37 6.86 2.16
C HIS A 43 -0.66 8.12 2.99
N ALA A 44 -0.34 9.31 2.46
CA ALA A 44 -0.68 10.56 3.13
C ALA A 44 -2.21 10.78 3.21
N LEU A 45 -2.96 10.37 2.18
CA LEU A 45 -4.42 10.42 2.20
C LEU A 45 -5.01 9.43 3.21
N ASP A 46 -4.46 8.22 3.29
CA ASP A 46 -4.88 7.22 4.28
C ASP A 46 -4.60 7.71 5.71
N ALA A 47 -3.44 8.35 5.95
CA ALA A 47 -3.12 8.96 7.24
C ALA A 47 -4.09 10.09 7.63
N PHE A 48 -4.48 10.94 6.67
CA PHE A 48 -5.54 11.93 6.89
C PHE A 48 -6.86 11.25 7.29
N CYS A 49 -7.20 10.13 6.66
CA CYS A 49 -8.42 9.39 6.98
C CYS A 49 -8.40 8.69 8.35
N VAL A 50 -7.22 8.29 8.84
CA VAL A 50 -7.03 7.82 10.22
C VAL A 50 -7.40 8.93 11.21
N GLU A 51 -6.87 10.15 11.03
CA GLU A 51 -7.19 11.28 11.90
C GLU A 51 -8.69 11.62 11.90
N GLU A 52 -9.35 11.57 10.73
CA GLU A 52 -10.79 11.81 10.63
C GLU A 52 -11.62 10.70 11.29
N GLY A 53 -11.17 9.44 11.20
CA GLY A 53 -11.78 8.32 11.91
C GLY A 53 -11.68 8.46 13.43
N GLU A 54 -10.54 8.91 13.94
CA GLU A 54 -10.31 9.16 15.36
C GLU A 54 -11.18 10.30 15.90
N LYS A 55 -11.31 11.39 15.14
CA LYS A 55 -12.24 12.48 15.46
C LYS A 55 -13.68 11.98 15.48
N ALA A 56 -14.07 11.15 14.52
CA ALA A 56 -15.41 10.55 14.50
C ALA A 56 -15.65 9.64 15.71
N CYS A 57 -14.69 8.80 16.07
CA CYS A 57 -14.74 7.96 17.26
C CYS A 57 -14.88 8.80 18.55
N SER A 58 -14.07 9.85 18.69
CA SER A 58 -14.11 10.78 19.83
C SER A 58 -15.46 11.49 19.96
N ASN A 59 -16.15 11.72 18.84
CA ASN A 59 -17.50 12.27 18.77
C ASN A 59 -18.61 11.21 18.98
N GLY A 60 -18.25 9.99 19.39
CA GLY A 60 -19.18 8.92 19.76
C GLY A 60 -19.60 7.98 18.61
N LEU A 61 -19.02 8.13 17.41
CA LEU A 61 -19.32 7.25 16.28
C LEU A 61 -18.48 5.96 16.39
N LYS A 62 -19.06 4.95 17.05
CA LYS A 62 -18.38 3.69 17.39
C LYS A 62 -17.84 2.90 16.19
N ALA A 63 -18.43 3.05 15.00
CA ALA A 63 -18.00 2.34 13.80
C ALA A 63 -16.56 2.69 13.37
N TYR A 64 -16.04 3.84 13.81
CA TYR A 64 -14.69 4.31 13.49
C TYR A 64 -13.69 4.07 14.63
N CYS A 65 -14.14 3.57 15.79
CA CYS A 65 -13.26 3.31 16.92
C CYS A 65 -12.47 2.02 16.73
N ASN A 66 -11.14 2.09 16.82
CA ASN A 66 -10.22 0.95 16.58
C ASN A 66 -10.39 0.31 15.20
N SER A 67 -10.79 1.10 14.21
CA SER A 67 -10.87 0.67 12.82
C SER A 67 -9.72 1.29 12.05
N ALA A 68 -9.02 0.48 11.25
CA ALA A 68 -8.18 1.02 10.21
C ALA A 68 -9.03 1.83 9.21
N MET A 69 -8.44 2.89 8.66
CA MET A 69 -9.11 3.87 7.81
C MET A 69 -8.34 4.02 6.50
N TYR A 70 -9.06 4.15 5.38
CA TYR A 70 -8.49 4.25 4.05
C TYR A 70 -9.17 5.36 3.25
N ALA A 71 -8.39 6.16 2.53
CA ALA A 71 -8.87 7.12 1.57
C ALA A 71 -9.11 6.41 0.23
N ARG A 72 -10.34 6.47 -0.27
CA ARG A 72 -10.67 5.98 -1.62
C ARG A 72 -11.61 6.96 -2.32
N LYS A 73 -11.46 7.13 -3.63
CA LYS A 73 -12.40 7.84 -4.49
C LYS A 73 -13.46 6.87 -5.01
N ASP A 74 -14.38 6.50 -4.14
CA ASP A 74 -15.39 5.50 -4.44
C ASP A 74 -16.78 5.95 -4.02
N VAL A 75 -17.82 5.13 -4.19
CA VAL A 75 -19.22 5.39 -3.82
C VAL A 75 -19.47 5.23 -2.31
N GLY A 76 -20.47 5.96 -1.80
CA GLY A 76 -20.86 5.91 -0.38
C GLY A 76 -22.09 5.03 -0.12
N ASN A 77 -23.05 5.59 0.64
CA ASN A 77 -24.29 4.90 0.97
C ASN A 77 -25.26 4.80 -0.23
N THR A 78 -26.49 4.33 0.01
CA THR A 78 -27.53 4.15 -1.01
C THR A 78 -27.87 5.41 -1.80
N THR A 79 -27.64 6.61 -1.25
CA THR A 79 -27.88 7.90 -1.90
C THR A 79 -26.63 8.51 -2.55
N GLN A 80 -25.45 8.08 -2.11
CA GLN A 80 -24.16 8.62 -2.55
C GLN A 80 -23.55 7.76 -3.65
N LYS A 81 -24.16 7.79 -4.84
CA LYS A 81 -23.74 6.97 -5.99
C LYS A 81 -22.58 7.57 -6.80
N THR A 82 -22.21 8.81 -6.54
CA THR A 82 -21.06 9.46 -7.17
C THR A 82 -19.77 9.12 -6.43
N LYS A 83 -18.73 8.78 -7.20
CA LYS A 83 -17.38 8.59 -6.69
C LYS A 83 -16.85 9.92 -6.17
N GLU A 84 -16.54 9.97 -4.88
CA GLU A 84 -15.93 11.11 -4.21
C GLU A 84 -14.88 10.57 -3.24
N TRP A 85 -13.94 11.42 -2.85
CA TRP A 85 -12.98 11.05 -1.83
C TRP A 85 -13.68 10.92 -0.47
N ARG A 86 -13.61 9.70 0.07
CA ARG A 86 -14.15 9.37 1.38
C ARG A 86 -13.13 8.56 2.18
N CYS A 87 -13.22 8.69 3.50
CA CYS A 87 -12.51 7.87 4.45
C CYS A 87 -13.38 6.69 4.83
N TYR A 88 -12.98 5.49 4.44
CA TYR A 88 -13.70 4.25 4.71
C TYR A 88 -13.07 3.53 5.89
N ALA A 89 -13.92 3.03 6.79
CA ALA A 89 -13.48 2.00 7.73
C ALA A 89 -13.10 0.73 6.96
N ALA A 90 -12.11 -0.01 7.46
CA ALA A 90 -11.60 -1.23 6.82
C ALA A 90 -12.69 -2.26 6.50
N SER A 91 -13.75 -2.33 7.32
CA SER A 91 -14.89 -3.23 7.12
C SER A 91 -15.72 -2.94 5.87
N GLU A 92 -15.55 -1.77 5.26
CA GLU A 92 -16.29 -1.30 4.10
C GLU A 92 -15.50 -1.48 2.78
N ILE A 93 -14.24 -1.88 2.89
CA ILE A 93 -13.32 -2.04 1.76
C ILE A 93 -13.11 -3.52 1.48
N ASP A 94 -13.36 -3.92 0.23
CA ASP A 94 -13.05 -5.24 -0.27
C ASP A 94 -11.68 -5.22 -0.95
N PHE A 95 -10.65 -5.69 -0.23
CA PHE A 95 -9.27 -5.74 -0.73
C PHE A 95 -9.05 -6.78 -1.83
N ALA A 96 -10.01 -7.67 -2.09
CA ALA A 96 -9.95 -8.56 -3.24
C ALA A 96 -10.38 -7.86 -4.55
N VAL A 97 -11.02 -6.69 -4.44
CA VAL A 97 -11.46 -5.90 -5.59
C VAL A 97 -10.41 -4.85 -5.91
N SER A 98 -9.96 -4.84 -7.16
CA SER A 98 -9.12 -3.78 -7.72
C SER A 98 -9.96 -2.83 -8.55
N ALA A 99 -9.81 -1.53 -8.34
CA ALA A 99 -10.52 -0.50 -9.08
C ALA A 99 -9.77 0.83 -9.09
N ASP A 100 -10.14 1.72 -10.02
CA ASP A 100 -9.67 3.10 -10.09
C ASP A 100 -10.28 3.93 -8.96
N VAL A 101 -9.65 3.85 -7.78
CA VAL A 101 -10.13 4.46 -6.53
C VAL A 101 -9.00 5.01 -5.65
N CYS A 102 -7.72 4.85 -6.02
CA CYS A 102 -6.58 5.45 -5.31
C CYS A 102 -6.04 6.67 -6.07
N ALA A 103 -5.04 7.34 -5.48
CA ALA A 103 -4.27 8.41 -6.09
C ALA A 103 -2.82 7.97 -6.32
N ASP A 104 -2.28 8.25 -7.50
CA ASP A 104 -0.85 8.15 -7.74
C ASP A 104 -0.08 9.29 -7.03
N ASN A 105 1.25 9.31 -7.13
CA ASN A 105 2.08 10.36 -6.51
C ASN A 105 1.87 11.77 -7.12
N CYS A 106 1.14 11.88 -8.22
CA CYS A 106 0.78 13.12 -8.88
C CYS A 106 -0.69 13.50 -8.66
N GLY A 107 -1.43 12.78 -7.81
CA GLY A 107 -2.82 13.07 -7.52
C GLY A 107 -3.81 12.59 -8.59
N ASN A 108 -3.36 11.88 -9.62
CA ASN A 108 -4.25 11.27 -10.60
C ASN A 108 -4.90 10.03 -10.03
N ILE A 109 -6.13 9.75 -10.47
CA ILE A 109 -6.80 8.52 -10.06
C ILE A 109 -6.09 7.32 -10.70
N THR A 110 -5.74 6.36 -9.85
CA THR A 110 -5.05 5.12 -10.23
C THR A 110 -5.77 3.90 -9.65
N SER A 111 -5.48 2.74 -10.25
CA SER A 111 -6.03 1.46 -9.85
C SER A 111 -5.31 0.91 -8.63
N CYS A 112 -6.06 0.47 -7.63
CA CYS A 112 -5.51 -0.18 -6.44
C CYS A 112 -6.48 -1.21 -5.86
N ASN A 113 -5.93 -2.11 -5.04
CA ASN A 113 -6.73 -3.05 -4.27
C ASN A 113 -7.46 -2.34 -3.13
N GLY A 114 -8.70 -2.75 -2.90
CA GLY A 114 -9.56 -2.17 -1.89
C GLY A 114 -10.53 -1.15 -2.48
N ALA A 115 -11.72 -1.63 -2.82
CA ALA A 115 -12.85 -0.83 -3.28
C ALA A 115 -14.13 -1.18 -2.53
N VAL A 116 -15.14 -0.32 -2.63
CA VAL A 116 -16.46 -0.55 -2.01
C VAL A 116 -17.25 -1.53 -2.87
N ASN A 117 -17.55 -2.70 -2.31
CA ASN A 117 -18.38 -3.71 -2.97
C ASN A 117 -19.87 -3.50 -2.65
N GLY A 118 -20.47 -2.50 -3.30
CA GLY A 118 -21.91 -2.22 -3.22
C GLY A 118 -22.25 -0.88 -2.57
N VAL A 119 -22.51 -0.87 -1.26
CA VAL A 119 -22.80 0.35 -0.49
C VAL A 119 -21.98 0.37 0.79
N SER A 120 -21.49 1.55 1.14
CA SER A 120 -20.80 1.72 2.42
C SER A 120 -21.71 2.32 3.49
N THR A 121 -21.61 1.80 4.71
CA THR A 121 -22.32 2.29 5.90
C THR A 121 -21.41 3.04 6.88
N SER A 122 -20.11 2.77 6.87
CA SER A 122 -19.12 3.34 7.79
C SER A 122 -18.05 4.11 7.04
N HIS A 123 -18.41 5.28 6.53
CA HIS A 123 -17.48 6.19 5.86
C HIS A 123 -17.74 7.66 6.19
N LEU A 124 -16.71 8.48 5.97
CA LEU A 124 -16.75 9.92 6.12
C LEU A 124 -16.46 10.57 4.76
N THR A 125 -17.43 11.27 4.18
CA THR A 125 -17.17 12.05 2.97
C THR A 125 -16.29 13.26 3.30
N ARG A 126 -15.14 13.35 2.63
CA ARG A 126 -14.10 14.37 2.82
C ARG A 126 -13.55 14.88 1.50
N ASN A 127 -14.42 14.95 0.49
CA ASN A 127 -14.03 15.30 -0.88
C ASN A 127 -13.17 16.57 -0.96
N PRO A 128 -13.63 17.73 -0.44
CA PRO A 128 -12.85 18.95 -0.57
C PRO A 128 -11.54 18.90 0.23
N GLN A 129 -11.52 18.27 1.41
CA GLN A 129 -10.31 18.20 2.23
C GLN A 129 -9.23 17.31 1.60
N ILE A 130 -9.64 16.18 1.04
CA ILE A 130 -8.71 15.25 0.38
C ILE A 130 -8.22 15.86 -0.95
N GLU A 131 -9.07 16.53 -1.72
CA GLU A 131 -8.63 17.25 -2.93
C GLU A 131 -7.66 18.39 -2.62
N GLU A 132 -7.84 19.10 -1.50
CA GLU A 132 -6.89 20.12 -1.04
C GLU A 132 -5.56 19.51 -0.62
N LEU A 133 -5.58 18.38 0.09
CA LEU A 133 -4.37 17.65 0.47
C LEU A 133 -3.61 17.14 -0.75
N ILE A 134 -4.31 16.57 -1.74
CA ILE A 134 -3.72 16.14 -3.01
C ILE A 134 -2.97 17.31 -3.68
N LYS A 135 -3.62 18.46 -3.84
CA LYS A 135 -3.00 19.64 -4.47
C LYS A 135 -1.76 20.13 -3.72
N LYS A 136 -1.80 20.07 -2.38
CA LYS A 136 -0.69 20.50 -1.53
C LYS A 136 0.52 19.57 -1.65
N GLU A 137 0.26 18.27 -1.70
CA GLU A 137 1.29 17.23 -1.64
C GLU A 137 1.80 16.82 -3.03
N GLU A 138 1.03 17.07 -4.11
CA GLU A 138 1.44 16.88 -5.51
C GLU A 138 2.75 17.63 -5.81
N GLU A 139 2.92 18.85 -5.28
CA GLU A 139 4.15 19.64 -5.46
C GLU A 139 5.39 18.94 -4.88
N VAL A 140 5.21 18.10 -3.87
CA VAL A 140 6.29 17.39 -3.15
C VAL A 140 6.57 16.04 -3.80
N TYR A 141 5.53 15.27 -4.10
CA TYR A 141 5.67 13.87 -4.55
C TYR A 141 5.79 13.74 -6.07
N CYS A 142 5.16 14.61 -6.87
CA CYS A 142 5.20 14.52 -8.32
C CYS A 142 6.52 15.07 -8.91
N ASN A 143 7.08 16.13 -8.30
CA ASN A 143 8.26 16.82 -8.85
C ASN A 143 9.60 16.12 -8.61
N GLN A 144 9.65 15.06 -7.78
CA GLN A 144 10.87 14.24 -7.66
C GLN A 144 11.12 13.32 -8.87
N MET A 145 10.21 13.28 -9.85
CA MET A 145 10.31 12.48 -11.08
C MET A 145 10.68 13.27 -12.36
N GLY A 146 11.16 14.52 -12.23
CA GLY A 146 11.36 15.42 -13.39
C GLY A 146 12.76 15.46 -14.04
N ALA A 147 13.69 14.53 -13.79
CA ALA A 147 15.03 14.61 -14.39
C ALA A 147 15.68 13.25 -14.70
N SER A 148 15.28 12.64 -15.82
CA SER A 148 16.21 11.85 -16.64
C SER A 148 15.62 11.65 -18.04
N ASP A 149 15.86 12.63 -18.91
CA ASP A 149 15.79 12.44 -20.36
C ASP A 149 17.25 12.44 -20.87
N ASP A 150 17.71 11.31 -21.41
CA ASP A 150 18.49 11.20 -22.65
C ASP A 150 19.18 9.81 -22.79
N ARG A 151 18.68 9.05 -23.78
CA ARG A 151 19.32 8.07 -24.67
C ARG A 151 20.61 7.33 -24.23
N ALA A 152 20.53 5.99 -24.28
CA ALA A 152 21.45 5.18 -25.08
C ALA A 152 20.80 3.86 -25.55
N GLU A 153 20.96 3.55 -26.84
CA GLU A 153 20.39 2.43 -27.58
C GLU A 153 20.94 1.03 -27.21
N ARG A 154 20.02 0.03 -27.20
CA ARG A 154 20.15 -1.41 -27.61
C ARG A 154 21.06 -2.37 -26.80
N PRO A 155 20.94 -3.72 -26.98
CA PRO A 155 19.81 -4.60 -27.34
C PRO A 155 19.48 -5.63 -26.21
N PRO A 156 18.41 -6.44 -26.35
CA PRO A 156 18.01 -7.42 -25.34
C PRO A 156 18.82 -8.71 -25.52
N GLU A 157 19.07 -9.47 -24.45
CA GLU A 157 18.96 -10.94 -24.49
C GLU A 157 18.98 -11.57 -23.08
N LEU A 158 18.04 -12.51 -22.93
CA LEU A 158 18.17 -13.84 -22.32
C LEU A 158 17.64 -14.09 -20.89
N GLY A 159 16.64 -14.99 -20.84
CA GLY A 159 16.37 -15.90 -19.71
C GLY A 159 15.21 -15.47 -18.81
N THR A 160 13.96 -15.89 -19.04
CA THR A 160 13.34 -17.19 -18.68
C THR A 160 13.02 -17.37 -17.18
N LEU A 161 11.73 -17.21 -16.83
CA LEU A 161 10.85 -17.93 -15.85
C LEU A 161 11.28 -18.08 -14.37
N PRO A 162 10.38 -18.42 -13.42
CA PRO A 162 8.92 -18.28 -13.32
C PRO A 162 8.45 -17.58 -12.02
N SER A 163 7.16 -17.21 -11.94
CA SER A 163 6.45 -16.89 -10.69
C SER A 163 6.47 -18.09 -9.72
N PRO A 164 6.37 -17.86 -8.38
CA PRO A 164 5.06 -18.06 -7.74
C PRO A 164 4.76 -17.20 -6.51
N GLY A 165 3.48 -16.83 -6.34
CA GLY A 165 2.81 -16.79 -5.03
C GLY A 165 2.72 -15.46 -4.29
N SER A 166 1.87 -14.53 -4.74
CA SER A 166 1.45 -13.38 -3.92
C SER A 166 0.55 -13.82 -2.77
N GLN A 167 1.11 -13.87 -1.56
CA GLN A 167 0.35 -13.73 -0.34
C GLN A 167 0.27 -12.25 0.01
N ASN A 168 -0.98 -11.82 0.20
CA ASN A 168 -1.42 -10.50 0.61
C ASN A 168 -0.91 -10.16 2.02
N PRO A 169 -0.34 -8.97 2.28
CA PRO A 169 -0.27 -8.45 3.64
C PRO A 169 -1.15 -7.21 3.79
N GLN A 170 -2.24 -7.42 4.54
CA GLN A 170 -2.81 -6.40 5.40
C GLN A 170 -1.75 -5.95 6.39
N SER A 171 -1.58 -4.66 6.60
CA SER A 171 -0.86 -4.22 7.79
C SER A 171 -1.27 -2.79 8.20
N GLY A 172 -2.15 -2.74 9.19
CA GLY A 172 -2.53 -1.53 9.93
C GLY A 172 -1.50 -1.23 11.03
N ALA A 173 -1.06 0.03 11.10
CA ALA A 173 -0.37 0.60 12.25
C ALA A 173 -1.13 1.88 12.61
N GLU A 174 -2.11 1.75 13.50
CA GLU A 174 -2.77 2.88 14.14
C GLU A 174 -1.78 3.54 15.11
N VAL A 175 -1.47 4.82 14.90
CA VAL A 175 -0.96 5.73 15.93
C VAL A 175 -1.79 7.00 15.88
N LEU A 176 -2.47 7.25 17.01
CA LEU A 176 -3.36 8.37 17.28
C LEU A 176 -2.67 9.70 17.04
N GLY A 177 -3.37 10.62 16.35
CA GLY A 177 -2.81 11.87 15.83
C GLY A 177 -1.89 12.64 16.78
N GLY A 178 -0.70 13.00 16.28
CA GLY A 178 0.16 13.97 16.98
C GLY A 178 1.66 13.94 16.69
N ASP A 179 2.16 13.38 15.59
CA ASP A 179 3.60 13.15 15.45
C ASP A 179 4.15 13.30 14.04
N CYS A 180 4.25 14.55 13.57
CA CYS A 180 4.99 14.90 12.35
C CYS A 180 6.40 14.29 12.33
N LEU A 181 7.03 14.13 13.49
CA LEU A 181 8.35 13.53 13.60
C LEU A 181 8.33 12.01 13.35
N GLN A 182 7.38 11.28 13.94
CA GLN A 182 7.23 9.84 13.68
C GLN A 182 7.00 9.55 12.21
N ARG A 183 6.14 10.34 11.54
CA ARG A 183 5.89 10.21 10.10
C ARG A 183 7.14 10.37 9.26
N VAL A 184 8.01 11.33 9.61
CA VAL A 184 9.28 11.52 8.90
C VAL A 184 10.22 10.34 9.11
N LEU A 185 10.27 9.79 10.33
CA LEU A 185 11.05 8.59 10.61
C LEU A 185 10.51 7.36 9.86
N ASP A 186 9.19 7.17 9.85
CA ASP A 186 8.53 6.08 9.12
C ASP A 186 8.76 6.20 7.62
N ALA A 187 8.62 7.40 7.04
CA ALA A 187 8.92 7.63 5.62
C ALA A 187 10.37 7.26 5.26
N ARG A 188 11.32 7.57 6.15
CA ARG A 188 12.72 7.16 5.96
C ARG A 188 12.88 5.64 5.95
N CYS A 189 12.15 4.93 6.80
CA CYS A 189 12.13 3.47 6.83
C CYS A 189 11.52 2.87 5.56
N ILE A 190 10.40 3.42 5.08
CA ILE A 190 9.76 2.97 3.83
C ILE A 190 10.75 3.09 2.67
N VAL A 191 11.44 4.21 2.52
CA VAL A 191 12.44 4.40 1.45
C VAL A 191 13.56 3.39 1.54
N ALA A 192 14.07 3.11 2.74
CA ALA A 192 15.16 2.16 2.93
C ALA A 192 14.72 0.72 2.60
N PHE A 193 13.53 0.31 3.03
CA PHE A 193 13.01 -1.02 2.74
C PHE A 193 12.65 -1.18 1.26
N ALA A 194 12.15 -0.13 0.61
CA ALA A 194 11.94 -0.13 -0.83
C ALA A 194 13.27 -0.33 -1.59
N GLN A 195 14.36 0.26 -1.14
CA GLN A 195 15.70 0.03 -1.73
C GLN A 195 16.18 -1.40 -1.51
N LEU A 196 16.01 -1.95 -0.31
CA LEU A 196 16.39 -3.33 0.02
C LEU A 196 15.55 -4.35 -0.74
N CYS A 197 14.26 -4.06 -0.93
CA CYS A 197 13.30 -4.86 -1.68
C CYS A 197 13.74 -5.12 -3.12
N ILE A 198 14.52 -4.22 -3.74
CA ILE A 198 15.07 -4.42 -5.10
C ILE A 198 15.93 -5.69 -5.17
N THR A 199 16.66 -6.00 -4.10
CA THR A 199 17.60 -7.14 -4.06
C THR A 199 17.15 -8.29 -3.17
N ASP A 200 16.23 -8.04 -2.23
CA ASP A 200 15.72 -9.01 -1.27
C ASP A 200 14.21 -8.88 -1.11
N ASN A 201 13.46 -9.81 -1.72
CA ASN A 201 12.01 -9.84 -1.66
C ASN A 201 11.44 -9.97 -0.24
N SER A 202 12.23 -10.47 0.73
CA SER A 202 11.79 -10.55 2.12
C SER A 202 11.70 -9.16 2.80
N MET A 203 12.34 -8.16 2.19
CA MET A 203 12.29 -6.76 2.63
C MET A 203 11.19 -5.95 1.96
N CYS A 204 10.40 -6.55 1.05
CA CYS A 204 9.28 -5.92 0.36
C CYS A 204 8.03 -5.85 1.26
N ASP A 205 8.17 -5.20 2.42
CA ASP A 205 7.11 -4.95 3.37
C ASP A 205 7.12 -3.48 3.76
N VAL A 206 5.98 -2.95 4.21
CA VAL A 206 5.92 -1.59 4.74
C VAL A 206 6.72 -1.56 6.04
N ALA A 207 7.70 -0.66 6.10
CA ALA A 207 8.55 -0.51 7.27
C ALA A 207 8.23 0.76 8.04
N VAL A 208 8.33 0.66 9.37
CA VAL A 208 8.09 1.77 10.30
C VAL A 208 9.26 1.91 11.25
N ALA A 209 9.49 3.13 11.72
CA ALA A 209 10.51 3.43 12.71
C ALA A 209 10.00 3.02 14.10
N ARG A 210 10.82 2.29 14.84
CA ARG A 210 10.58 2.01 16.26
C ARG A 210 11.86 2.23 17.05
N LYS A 211 11.68 2.77 18.25
CA LYS A 211 12.75 2.87 19.23
C LYS A 211 12.85 1.59 20.04
N VAL A 212 14.04 0.97 20.07
CA VAL A 212 14.33 -0.17 20.93
C VAL A 212 15.54 0.16 21.79
N GLY A 213 15.31 0.26 23.10
CA GLY A 213 16.32 0.73 24.04
C GLY A 213 16.74 2.18 23.75
N THR A 214 17.97 2.37 23.28
CA THR A 214 18.52 3.70 22.99
C THR A 214 18.53 4.07 21.51
N SER A 215 18.27 3.12 20.62
CA SER A 215 18.44 3.29 19.17
C SER A 215 17.10 3.30 18.45
N TRP A 216 17.07 4.02 17.33
CA TRP A 216 15.96 4.02 16.39
C TRP A 216 16.28 3.13 15.21
N ASP A 217 15.45 2.13 14.96
CA ASP A 217 15.61 1.21 13.83
C ASP A 217 14.33 1.09 13.02
N CYS A 218 14.47 0.60 11.80
CA CYS A 218 13.35 0.31 10.92
C CYS A 218 12.93 -1.16 11.04
N TYR A 219 11.63 -1.39 11.18
CA TYR A 219 11.05 -2.72 11.29
C TYR A 219 9.98 -2.90 10.22
N PRO A 220 10.00 -4.02 9.46
CA PRO A 220 8.89 -4.37 8.61
C PRO A 220 7.68 -4.67 9.49
N GLN A 221 6.49 -4.39 8.98
CA GLN A 221 5.28 -4.51 9.78
C GLN A 221 4.99 -5.95 10.21
N SER A 222 5.39 -6.92 9.40
CA SER A 222 5.40 -8.35 9.74
C SER A 222 6.26 -8.72 10.96
N ALA A 223 7.23 -7.88 11.35
CA ALA A 223 8.07 -8.08 12.53
C ALA A 223 7.54 -7.37 13.80
N LEU A 224 6.34 -6.79 13.74
CA LEU A 224 5.71 -6.11 14.86
C LEU A 224 4.55 -6.93 15.44
N ASP A 225 4.57 -7.09 16.77
CA ASP A 225 3.41 -7.59 17.50
C ASP A 225 2.40 -6.46 17.71
N LEU A 226 1.43 -6.37 16.80
CA LEU A 226 0.35 -5.38 16.85
C LEU A 226 -0.64 -5.62 18.00
N SER A 227 -0.59 -6.75 18.71
CA SER A 227 -1.42 -6.94 19.91
C SER A 227 -0.86 -6.23 21.14
N ARG A 228 0.41 -5.80 21.05
CA ARG A 228 1.14 -5.14 22.13
C ARG A 228 1.38 -3.68 21.81
N SER A 229 1.30 -2.86 22.85
CA SER A 229 1.75 -1.48 22.82
C SER A 229 3.01 -1.34 23.67
N GLY A 230 3.95 -0.52 23.21
CA GLY A 230 5.20 -0.27 23.92
C GLY A 230 5.77 1.11 23.62
N GLU A 231 6.75 1.50 24.43
CA GLU A 231 7.52 2.73 24.21
C GLU A 231 8.42 2.51 22.99
N GLY A 232 7.96 2.99 21.85
CA GLY A 232 8.61 2.73 20.57
C GLY A 232 8.37 3.81 19.52
N CYS A 233 7.46 4.76 19.76
CA CYS A 233 7.21 5.86 18.84
C CYS A 233 7.61 7.19 19.46
N VAL A 234 7.49 8.26 18.68
CA VAL A 234 7.88 9.61 19.08
C VAL A 234 6.74 10.58 18.84
N ASP A 235 6.52 11.52 19.75
CA ASP A 235 5.66 12.66 19.47
C ASP A 235 6.33 13.69 18.54
N ALA A 236 5.60 14.74 18.16
CA ALA A 236 6.15 15.82 17.33
C ALA A 236 7.40 16.50 17.93
N CYS A 237 7.61 16.43 19.25
CA CYS A 237 8.70 17.11 19.96
C CYS A 237 9.89 16.22 20.27
N GLY A 238 9.84 14.95 19.91
CA GLY A 238 10.94 14.03 20.17
C GLY A 238 10.80 13.22 21.45
N ASN A 239 9.67 13.33 22.17
CA ASN A 239 9.44 12.53 23.37
C ASN A 239 8.99 11.13 22.95
N VAL A 240 9.53 10.12 23.63
CA VAL A 240 9.11 8.73 23.38
C VAL A 240 7.69 8.54 23.90
N VAL A 241 6.83 7.96 23.07
CA VAL A 241 5.44 7.69 23.38
C VAL A 241 5.10 6.21 23.17
N LEU A 242 4.02 5.79 23.83
CA LEU A 242 3.46 4.46 23.65
C LEU A 242 2.76 4.38 22.29
N CYS A 243 3.09 3.35 21.52
CA CYS A 243 2.39 3.05 20.29
C CYS A 243 2.20 1.55 20.11
N ARG A 244 1.26 1.22 19.23
CA ARG A 244 0.92 -0.16 18.88
C ARG A 244 2.00 -0.76 17.97
N GLY A 245 2.28 -2.05 18.15
CA GLY A 245 3.31 -2.75 17.39
C GLY A 245 4.65 -2.69 18.09
N THR A 246 4.93 -3.68 18.94
CA THR A 246 6.26 -3.87 19.55
C THR A 246 7.09 -4.84 18.71
N PRO A 247 8.37 -4.52 18.40
CA PRO A 247 9.26 -5.44 17.70
C PRO A 247 9.37 -6.79 18.40
N THR A 248 9.20 -7.88 17.66
CA THR A 248 9.32 -9.26 18.20
C THR A 248 10.75 -9.80 18.16
N GLY A 249 11.70 -9.05 17.61
CA GLY A 249 13.09 -9.45 17.43
C GLY A 249 14.00 -8.26 17.13
N THR A 250 15.21 -8.56 16.68
CA THR A 250 16.17 -7.54 16.21
C THR A 250 15.75 -6.98 14.86
N ALA A 251 16.14 -5.74 14.58
CA ALA A 251 15.96 -5.15 13.26
C ALA A 251 16.63 -6.01 12.19
N PRO A 252 16.09 -6.07 10.96
CA PRO A 252 16.73 -6.80 9.88
C PRO A 252 18.09 -6.18 9.52
N SER A 253 19.05 -7.01 9.15
CA SER A 253 20.37 -6.56 8.68
C SER A 253 20.22 -5.66 7.45
N GLY A 254 20.82 -4.46 7.49
CA GLY A 254 20.69 -3.43 6.45
C GLY A 254 19.69 -2.31 6.77
N ALA A 255 18.88 -2.47 7.83
CA ALA A 255 17.92 -1.49 8.32
C ALA A 255 18.40 -0.68 9.55
N GLU A 256 19.65 -0.88 9.97
CA GLU A 256 20.19 -0.42 11.26
C GLU A 256 20.91 0.95 11.16
N ASP A 257 21.36 1.36 9.98
CA ASP A 257 22.09 2.64 9.78
C ASP A 257 21.38 3.57 8.80
N VAL A 258 20.06 3.70 8.95
CA VAL A 258 19.24 4.55 8.08
C VAL A 258 19.33 6.04 8.45
N GLY A 259 20.15 6.36 9.47
CA GLY A 259 20.35 7.70 10.00
C GLY A 259 19.18 8.21 10.83
N LEU A 260 18.32 7.33 11.38
CA LEU A 260 17.14 7.73 12.14
C LEU A 260 17.50 8.57 13.37
N ASP A 261 18.52 8.17 14.16
CA ASP A 261 18.99 8.93 15.31
C ASP A 261 19.49 10.34 14.96
N LYS A 262 20.05 10.50 13.75
CA LYS A 262 20.49 11.81 13.25
C LYS A 262 19.30 12.66 12.86
N LEU A 263 18.37 12.10 12.06
CA LEU A 263 17.12 12.74 11.66
C LEU A 263 16.32 13.22 12.88
N MET A 264 16.21 12.35 13.88
CA MET A 264 15.57 12.63 15.15
C MET A 264 16.18 13.86 15.85
N LYS A 265 17.51 13.96 15.90
CA LYS A 265 18.20 15.11 16.51
C LYS A 265 18.02 16.39 15.71
N GLU A 266 18.04 16.30 14.39
CA GLU A 266 17.96 17.44 13.48
C GLU A 266 16.55 18.04 13.40
N LEU A 267 15.52 17.19 13.40
CA LEU A 267 14.16 17.61 13.09
C LEU A 267 13.29 17.89 14.30
N LYS A 268 13.61 17.34 15.49
CA LYS A 268 12.76 17.47 16.69
C LYS A 268 12.35 18.91 17.01
N GLU A 269 13.23 19.89 16.84
CA GLU A 269 12.92 21.30 17.16
C GLU A 269 11.96 21.92 16.16
N ALA A 270 12.13 21.57 14.87
CA ALA A 270 11.27 22.05 13.80
C ALA A 270 9.88 21.39 13.89
N THR A 271 9.84 20.07 14.07
CA THR A 271 8.60 19.31 14.20
C THR A 271 7.82 19.68 15.45
N CYS A 272 8.50 19.99 16.57
CA CYS A 272 7.83 20.46 17.78
C CYS A 272 7.10 21.78 17.54
N LYS A 273 7.78 22.75 16.91
CA LYS A 273 7.17 24.06 16.55
C LYS A 273 6.00 23.90 15.59
N MET A 274 6.06 22.93 14.68
CA MET A 274 4.95 22.63 13.77
C MET A 274 3.75 22.05 14.53
N GLY A 275 3.98 21.11 15.47
CA GLY A 275 2.92 20.54 16.32
C GLY A 275 2.27 21.56 17.25
N GLU A 276 3.04 22.47 17.84
CA GLU A 276 2.53 23.57 18.67
C GLU A 276 1.64 24.53 17.87
N ARG A 277 1.94 24.75 16.59
CA ARG A 277 1.10 25.59 15.71
C ARG A 277 -0.17 24.90 15.25
N ALA A 278 -0.16 23.58 15.12
CA ALA A 278 -1.32 22.79 14.71
C ALA A 278 -2.36 22.62 15.83
N THR A 279 -2.01 22.97 17.07
CA THR A 279 -2.87 22.87 18.26
C THR A 279 -3.47 24.21 18.71
N LEU A 280 -3.12 25.31 18.03
CA LEU A 280 -3.68 26.66 18.21
C LEU A 280 -4.80 26.94 17.21
#